data_AF-A0A3M1F9S6-F1
#
_entry.id   AF-A0A3M1F9S6-F1
#
_cell.length_a   1.000
_cell.length_b   1.000
_cell.length_c   1.000
_cell.angle_alpha   90.00
_cell.angle_beta   90.00
_cell.angle_gamma   90.00
#
_symmetry.space_group_name_H-M   'P 1'
#
loop_
_entity.id
_entity.type
_entity.pdbx_description
1 polymer ?
#
loop_
_entity_poly.entity_id
_entity_poly.type
_entity_poly.pdbx_seq_one_letter_code
_entity_poly.pdbx_strand_id
1 'polypeptide(L)' 'MENERTFIVKFTIINDNIQTQMHNKNVTPQEAIGLLEMAKSQILENLAKNRKEVFSGSQRL' A
#
# COMPACT_ATOMS: atom_id res chain seq x y z
N MET A 1 16.66 16.99 -9.38
CA MET A 1 16.44 15.57 -9.03
C MET A 1 15.13 15.54 -8.29
N GLU A 2 14.10 14.88 -8.83
CA GLU A 2 12.84 14.76 -8.10
C GLU A 2 13.08 13.90 -6.85
N ASN A 3 12.75 14.44 -5.68
CA ASN A 3 12.81 13.70 -4.43
C ASN A 3 11.71 12.64 -4.48
N GLU A 4 12.08 11.42 -4.86
CA GLU A 4 11.19 10.27 -4.83
C GLU A 4 10.61 10.11 -3.41
N ARG A 5 9.29 10.06 -3.34
CA ARG A 5 8.50 9.86 -2.12
C ARG A 5 7.90 8.48 -2.17
N THR A 6 8.19 7.68 -1.15
CA THR A 6 7.78 6.28 -1.15
C THR A 6 7.10 5.94 0.17
N PHE A 7 5.96 5.27 0.07
CA PHE A 7 5.26 4.66 1.20
C PHE A 7 4.96 3.21 0.82
N ILE A 8 5.48 2.27 1.61
CA ILE A 8 5.39 0.82 1.37
C ILE A 8 4.66 0.19 2.54
N VAL A 9 3.60 -0.56 2.24
CA VAL A 9 2.94 -1.46 3.18
C VAL A 9 3.26 -2.88 2.74
N LYS A 10 3.94 -3.63 3.62
CA LYS A 10 4.32 -5.02 3.39
C LYS A 10 3.57 -5.91 4.36
N PHE A 11 2.92 -6.93 3.81
CA PHE A 11 2.34 -8.03 4.58
C PHE A 11 3.25 -9.24 4.44
N THR A 12 3.62 -9.84 5.56
CA THR A 12 4.37 -11.11 5.61
C THR A 12 3.50 -12.13 6.34
N ILE A 13 3.27 -13.29 5.73
CA ILE A 13 2.49 -14.37 6.33
C ILE A 13 3.46 -15.44 6.82
N ILE A 14 3.48 -15.70 8.13
CA ILE A 14 4.36 -16.70 8.76
C ILE A 14 3.48 -17.55 9.70
N ASN A 15 3.36 -18.85 9.42
CA ASN A 15 2.53 -19.78 10.21
C ASN A 15 1.11 -19.23 10.46
N ASP A 16 0.41 -18.81 9.39
CA ASP A 16 -0.92 -18.18 9.40
C ASP A 16 -1.04 -16.86 10.18
N ASN A 17 0.07 -16.35 10.74
CA ASN A 17 0.10 -15.04 11.36
C ASN A 17 0.47 -13.98 10.33
N ILE A 18 -0.33 -12.93 10.27
CA ILE A 18 -0.09 -11.77 9.41
C ILE A 18 0.75 -10.77 10.19
N GLN A 19 1.95 -10.48 9.67
CA GLN A 19 2.79 -9.38 10.13
C GLN A 19 2.73 -8.24 9.12
N THR A 20 2.41 -7.04 9.62
CA THR A 20 2.37 -5.83 8.79
C THR A 20 3.57 -4.96 9.11
N GLN A 21 4.30 -4.55 8.08
CA GLN A 21 5.43 -3.63 8.15
C GLN A 21 5.16 -2.42 7.27
N MET A 22 5.46 -1.22 7.77
CA MET A 22 5.35 0.02 7.01
C MET A 22 6.72 0.69 6.92
N HIS A 23 7.09 1.11 5.71
CA HIS A 23 8.32 1.85 5.45
C HIS A 23 8.00 3.11 4.64
N ASN A 24 8.55 4.24 5.06
CA ASN A 24 8.36 5.53 4.42
C ASN A 24 9.71 6.23 4.17
N LYS A 25 9.86 6.81 2.98
CA LYS A 25 11.03 7.61 2.58
C LYS A 25 10.55 8.97 2.09
N ASN A 26 11.03 10.05 2.71
CA ASN A 26 10.64 11.43 2.40
C ASN A 26 9.12 11.70 2.52
N VAL A 27 8.45 11.02 3.45
CA VAL A 27 7.03 11.18 3.75
C VAL A 27 6.88 11.31 5.27
N THR A 28 6.20 12.35 5.73
CA THR A 28 5.95 12.55 7.16
C THR A 28 4.95 11.51 7.69
N PRO A 29 4.94 11.21 9.01
CA PRO A 29 3.97 10.26 9.57
C PRO A 29 2.51 10.59 9.25
N GLN A 30 2.13 11.87 9.29
CA GLN A 30 0.77 12.34 8.99
C GLN A 30 0.40 12.09 7.52
N GLU A 31 1.32 12.37 6.59
CA GLU A 31 1.11 12.08 5.17
C GLU A 31 1.02 10.58 4.92
N ALA A 32 1.83 9.76 5.62
CA ALA A 32 1.77 8.31 5.51
C ALA A 32 0.42 7.75 5.96
N ILE A 33 -0.18 8.30 7.03
CA ILE A 33 -1.54 7.95 7.47
C ILE A 33 -2.56 8.29 6.38
N GLY A 34 -2.49 9.50 5.82
CA GLY A 34 -3.38 9.91 4.72
C GLY A 34 -3.25 9.00 3.49
N LEU A 35 -2.03 8.66 3.09
CA LEU A 35 -1.76 7.73 1.98
C LEU A 35 -2.34 6.34 2.26
N LEU A 36 -2.24 5.85 3.50
CA LEU A 36 -2.80 4.57 3.90
C LEU A 36 -4.34 4.56 3.80
N GLU A 37 -5.00 5.63 4.28
CA GLU A 37 -6.46 5.77 4.19
C GLU A 37 -6.96 5.84 2.75
N MET A 38 -6.24 6.58 1.89
CA MET A 38 -6.52 6.66 0.46
C MET A 38 -6.35 5.29 -0.22
N ALA A 39 -5.24 4.59 0.04
CA ALA A 39 -4.98 3.28 -0.52
C ALA A 39 -6.05 2.26 -0.11
N LYS A 40 -6.43 2.23 1.18
CA LYS A 40 -7.53 1.39 1.68
C LYS A 40 -8.83 1.68 0.93
N SER A 41 -9.19 2.96 0.80
CA SER A 41 -10.45 3.37 0.16
C SER A 41 -10.50 2.93 -1.30
N GLN A 42 -9.41 3.15 -2.06
CA GLN A 42 -9.32 2.74 -3.45
C GLN A 42 -9.40 1.22 -3.63
N ILE A 43 -8.74 0.44 -2.76
CA ILE A 43 -8.80 -1.02 -2.83
C ILE A 43 -10.23 -1.51 -2.59
N LEU A 44 -10.88 -1.03 -1.52
CA LEU A 44 -12.24 -1.43 -1.17
C LEU A 44 -13.26 -1.02 -2.24
N GLU A 45 -13.13 0.17 -2.82
CA GLU A 45 -14.03 0.64 -3.87
C GLU A 45 -13.91 -0.21 -5.14
N ASN A 46 -12.70 -0.57 -5.53
CA ASN A 46 -12.48 -1.44 -6.69
C ASN A 46 -12.96 -2.88 -6.44
N LEU A 47 -12.78 -3.41 -5.23
CA LEU A 47 -13.36 -4.70 -4.82
C LEU A 47 -14.88 -4.66 -4.91
N ALA A 48 -15.54 -3.61 -4.41
CA ALA A 48 -16.98 -3.43 -4.51
C ALA A 48 -17.46 -3.38 -5.97
N LYS A 49 -16.62 -2.88 -6.88
CA LYS A 49 -16.85 -2.84 -8.33
C LYS A 49 -16.42 -4.11 -9.07
N ASN A 50 -16.04 -5.19 -8.36
CA ASN A 50 -15.50 -6.44 -8.92
C ASN A 50 -14.27 -6.27 -9.82
N ARG A 51 -13.51 -5.19 -9.65
CA ARG A 51 -12.29 -4.92 -10.41
C ARG A 51 -11.11 -5.64 -9.76
N LYS A 52 -10.83 -6.85 -10.22
CA LYS A 52 -9.72 -7.69 -9.72
C LYS A 52 -8.33 -7.15 -10.06
N GLU A 53 -8.25 -6.21 -11.01
CA GLU A 53 -7.00 -5.60 -11.50
C GLU A 53 -6.27 -4.74 -10.44
N VAL A 54 -6.91 -4.46 -9.29
CA VAL A 54 -6.25 -3.77 -8.18
C VAL A 54 -5.08 -4.55 -7.58
N PHE A 55 -5.06 -5.87 -7.74
CA PHE A 55 -3.95 -6.71 -7.26
C PHE A 55 -2.93 -7.06 -8.35
N SER A 56 -3.19 -6.71 -9.61
CA SER A 56 -2.20 -6.84 -10.68
C SER A 56 -1.25 -5.64 -10.67
N GLY A 57 -0.41 -5.55 -9.65
CA GLY A 57 0.70 -4.61 -9.63
C GLY A 57 1.70 -4.96 -10.74
N SER A 58 2.05 -3.97 -11.56
CA SER A 58 3.06 -4.05 -12.63
C SER A 58 4.28 -4.87 -12.18
N GLN A 59 4.52 -5.96 -12.90
CA GLN A 59 5.59 -6.92 -12.66
C GLN A 59 6.96 -6.30 -13.01
N ARG A 60 7.46 -5.39 -12.16
CA ARG A 60 8.85 -4.92 -12.15
C ARG A 60 9.26 -4.59 -10.71
N LEU A 61 9.75 -5.61 -10.01
CA LEU A 61 10.65 -5.47 -8.87
C LEU A 61 12.03 -5.95 -9.32
#